data_AF-A0A5K1HQA6-F1
#
_entry.id   AF-A0A5K1HQA6-F1
#
_cell.length_a   1.000
_cell.length_b   1.000
_cell.length_c   1.000
_cell.angle_alpha   90.00
_cell.angle_beta   90.00
_cell.angle_gamma   90.00
#
_symmetry.space_group_name_H-M   'P 1'
#
loop_
_entity.id
_entity.type
_entity.pdbx_description
1 polymer ?
#
loop_
_entity_poly.entity_id
_entity_poly.type
_entity_poly.pdbx_seq_one_letter_code
_entity_poly.pdbx_strand_id
1 'polypeptide(L)' 'KAIVGDARYEIRRLSGQYDLIIHDCFTGGSEPAHLLTVETLKQLKGLLTEQGILAVNFVAFANGKQ' A
#
# COMPACT_ATOMS: atom_id res chain seq x y z
N LYS A 1 -10.04 -0.13 14.89
CA LYS A 1 -10.92 0.85 14.20
C LYS A 1 -11.00 0.46 12.74
N ALA A 2 -12.18 0.36 12.16
CA ALA A 2 -12.32 0.17 10.71
C ALA A 2 -12.50 1.53 10.03
N ILE A 3 -11.86 1.72 8.88
CA ILE A 3 -12.02 2.89 8.01
C ILE A 3 -12.53 2.33 6.68
N VAL A 4 -13.65 2.85 6.20
CA VAL A 4 -14.26 2.43 4.93
C VAL A 4 -14.10 3.57 3.93
N GLY A 5 -13.38 3.31 2.85
CA GLY A 5 -13.09 4.29 1.81
C GLY A 5 -11.94 3.86 0.91
N ASP A 6 -11.63 4.70 -0.06
CA ASP A 6 -10.47 4.50 -0.94
C ASP A 6 -9.16 4.71 -0.17
N ALA A 7 -8.29 3.70 -0.21
CA ALA A 7 -7.06 3.70 0.58
C ALA A 7 -6.13 4.88 0.25
N ARG A 8 -6.07 5.34 -1.00
CA ARG A 8 -5.18 6.44 -1.42
C ARG A 8 -5.55 7.74 -0.71
N TYR A 9 -6.84 7.98 -0.49
CA TYR A 9 -7.31 9.16 0.23
C TYR A 9 -7.16 8.99 1.74
N GLU A 10 -7.47 7.81 2.27
CA GLU A 10 -7.42 7.57 3.71
C GLU A 10 -5.98 7.58 4.26
N ILE A 11 -5.00 7.05 3.52
CA ILE A 11 -3.57 7.11 3.89
C ILE A 11 -3.13 8.54 4.21
N ARG A 12 -3.63 9.54 3.49
CA ARG A 12 -3.27 10.96 3.67
C ARG A 12 -3.82 11.58 4.95
N ARG A 13 -4.82 10.93 5.56
CA ARG A 13 -5.50 11.37 6.78
C ARG A 13 -4.99 10.63 8.01
N LEU A 14 -4.22 9.57 7.83
CA LEU A 14 -3.63 8.83 8.93
C LEU A 14 -2.49 9.64 9.54
N SER A 15 -2.49 9.72 10.85
CA SER A 15 -1.42 10.28 11.66
C SER A 15 -0.97 9.20 12.64
N GLY A 16 0.12 8.50 12.32
CA GLY A 16 0.63 7.40 13.14
C GLY A 16 1.96 6.86 12.62
N GLN A 17 2.68 6.17 13.48
CA GLN A 17 3.82 5.33 13.11
C GLN A 17 3.44 3.88 13.37
N TYR A 18 3.45 3.06 12.33
CA TYR A 18 3.09 1.65 12.37
C TYR A 18 4.36 0.80 12.25
N ASP A 19 4.44 -0.28 13.03
CA ASP A 19 5.54 -1.25 12.89
C ASP A 19 5.33 -2.20 11.71
N LEU A 20 4.08 -2.36 11.26
CA LEU A 20 3.72 -3.21 10.13
C LEU A 20 2.57 -2.58 9.34
N ILE A 21 2.74 -2.50 8.03
CA ILE A 21 1.68 -2.21 7.06
C ILE A 21 1.58 -3.38 6.11
N ILE A 22 0.38 -3.94 5.97
CA ILE A 22 0.05 -4.97 4.97
C ILE A 22 -0.72 -4.30 3.83
N HIS A 23 -0.10 -4.24 2.66
CA HIS A 23 -0.70 -3.71 1.44
C HIS A 23 -1.28 -4.85 0.61
N ASP A 24 -2.48 -5.29 0.97
CA ASP A 24 -3.24 -6.34 0.28
C ASP A 24 -4.47 -5.74 -0.41
N CYS A 25 -4.26 -5.22 -1.61
CA CYS A 25 -5.29 -4.50 -2.38
C CYS A 25 -5.67 -5.25 -3.66
N PHE A 26 -5.57 -6.57 -3.66
CA PHE A 26 -5.86 -7.39 -4.83
C PHE A 26 -7.38 -7.54 -5.04
N THR A 27 -7.86 -7.21 -6.24
CA THR A 27 -9.30 -7.26 -6.59
C THR A 27 -9.68 -8.41 -7.53
N GLY A 28 -8.84 -9.46 -7.63
CA GLY A 28 -9.13 -10.64 -8.45
C GLY A 28 -8.67 -10.54 -9.91
N GLY A 29 -8.02 -9.44 -10.32
CA GLY A 29 -7.45 -9.28 -11.66
C GLY A 29 -6.10 -8.57 -11.66
N SER A 30 -6.02 -7.40 -11.03
CA SER A 30 -4.78 -6.68 -10.80
C SER A 30 -4.90 -5.79 -9.57
N GLU A 31 -3.76 -5.35 -9.04
CA GLU A 31 -3.71 -4.31 -8.04
C GLU A 31 -4.11 -2.96 -8.65
N PRO A 32 -4.79 -2.08 -7.90
CA PRO A 32 -5.06 -0.72 -8.35
C PRO A 32 -3.75 0.06 -8.53
N ALA A 33 -3.41 0.43 -9.76
CA ALA A 33 -2.13 1.10 -10.08
C ALA A 33 -1.88 2.38 -9.26
N HIS A 34 -2.93 3.10 -8.88
CA HIS A 34 -2.82 4.32 -8.07
C HIS A 34 -2.38 4.07 -6.62
N LEU A 35 -2.44 2.83 -6.14
CA LEU A 35 -1.93 2.42 -4.84
C LEU A 35 -0.46 2.00 -4.87
N LEU A 36 0.10 1.77 -6.06
CA LEU A 36 1.48 1.33 -6.27
C LEU A 36 2.40 2.45 -6.79
N THR A 37 1.93 3.69 -6.84
CA THR A 37 2.77 4.81 -7.30
C THR A 37 3.85 5.14 -6.27
N VAL A 38 4.95 5.76 -6.73
CA VAL A 38 6.04 6.22 -5.85
C VAL A 38 5.52 7.15 -4.75
N GLU A 39 4.54 8.00 -5.06
CA GLU A 39 3.93 8.92 -4.09
C GLU A 39 3.19 8.16 -3.00
N THR A 40 2.37 7.16 -3.36
CA THR A 40 1.64 6.36 -2.37
C THR A 40 2.62 5.54 -1.51
N LEU A 41 3.65 4.94 -2.10
CA LEU A 41 4.67 4.19 -1.35
C LEU A 41 5.48 5.09 -0.41
N LYS A 42 5.80 6.32 -0.81
CA LYS A 42 6.43 7.32 0.07
C LYS A 42 5.51 7.72 1.24
N GLN A 43 4.21 7.85 0.98
CA GLN A 43 3.23 8.12 2.04
C GLN A 43 3.17 6.97 3.04
N LEU A 44 3.12 5.72 2.57
CA LEU A 44 3.15 4.54 3.44
C LEU A 44 4.45 4.45 4.24
N LYS A 45 5.61 4.73 3.62
CA LYS A 45 6.90 4.79 4.32
C LYS A 45 6.90 5.84 5.42
N GLY A 46 6.31 7.02 5.18
CA GLY A 46 6.19 8.07 6.20
C GLY A 46 5.28 7.72 7.38
N LEU A 47 4.43 6.70 7.22
CA LEU A 47 3.60 6.14 8.28
C LEU A 47 4.28 4.98 9.02
N LEU A 48 5.45 4.50 8.60
CA LEU A 48 6.17 3.44 9.30
C LEU A 48 7.07 4.01 10.41
N THR A 49 7.32 3.21 11.44
CA THR A 49 8.46 3.43 12.34
C THR A 49 9.78 3.21 11.58
N GLU A 50 10.91 3.62 12.18
CA GLU A 50 12.25 3.42 11.57
C GLU A 50 12.55 1.94 11.26
N GLN A 51 12.05 1.03 12.10
CA GLN A 51 12.18 -0.42 11.95
C GLN A 51 10.92 -1.06 11.34
N GLY A 52 9.97 -0.26 10.90
CA GLY A 52 8.69 -0.72 10.41
C GLY A 52 8.82 -1.43 9.07
N ILE A 53 7.92 -2.38 8.84
CA ILE A 53 7.92 -3.22 7.63
C ILE A 53 6.67 -2.91 6.79
N LEU A 54 6.88 -2.71 5.49
CA LEU A 54 5.81 -2.74 4.49
C LEU A 54 5.83 -4.10 3.79
N ALA A 55 4.78 -4.90 3.98
CA ALA A 55 4.55 -6.12 3.23
C ALA A 55 3.55 -5.83 2.10
N VAL A 56 3.95 -6.07 0.85
CA VAL A 56 3.10 -5.80 -0.32
C VAL A 56 2.70 -7.13 -0.95
N ASN A 57 1.40 -7.38 -1.05
CA ASN A 57 0.89 -8.42 -1.93
C ASN A 57 0.90 -7.85 -3.36
N PHE A 58 1.71 -8.45 -4.24
CA PHE A 58 1.90 -7.98 -5.61
C PHE A 58 2.07 -9.15 -6.57
N VAL A 59 1.34 -9.11 -7.67
CA VAL A 59 1.38 -10.10 -8.76
C VAL A 59 1.82 -9.39 -10.03
N ALA A 60 2.97 -9.80 -10.57
CA ALA A 60 3.45 -9.31 -11.85
C ALA A 60 4.27 -10.37 -12.57
N PHE A 61 4.51 -10.10 -13.86
CA PHE A 61 5.30 -10.95 -14.73
C PHE A 61 6.73 -10.41 -14.82
N ALA A 62 7.71 -11.22 -14.45
CA ALA A 62 9.12 -10.83 -14.50
C ALA A 62 9.63 -10.60 -15.94
N ASN A 63 9.06 -11.34 -16.90
CA ASN A 63 9.31 -11.20 -18.34
C ASN A 63 7.96 -11.19 -19.06
N GLY A 64 7.76 -10.26 -19.99
CA GLY A 64 6.44 -9.96 -20.56
C GLY A 64 5.70 -11.17 -21.14
N LYS A 65 4.65 -11.60 -20.45
CA LYS A 65 3.22 -11.52 -20.83
C LYS A 65 2.38 -12.12 -19.70
N GLN A 66 1.17 -11.57 -19.53
CA GLN A 66 0.13 -12.11 -18.65
C GLN A 66 -0.46 -13.40 -19.20
#